data_AF-A0A543HZG7-F1
#
_entry.id   AF-A0A543HZG7-F1
#
_cell.length_a   1.000
_cell.length_b   1.000
_cell.length_c   1.000
_cell.angle_alpha   90.00
_cell.angle_beta   90.00
_cell.angle_gamma   90.00
#
_symmetry.space_group_name_H-M   'P 1'
#
loop_
_entity.id
_entity.type
_entity.pdbx_description
1 polymer ?
#
loop_
_entity_poly.entity_id
_entity_poly.type
_entity_poly.pdbx_seq_one_letter_code
_entity_poly.pdbx_strand_id
1 'polypeptide(L)'
;MSTATRNELDGTLTIELEDAATRRAWVSTLGLLAGMMQQWHFVGLLGGEVRYESDTFSAPYSWGHLPLGRTMLPREEWAPGMDEALDGLRHEITADGWLTAGHGEQAWQDHYRLNT
;
A
#
# COMPACT_ATOMS: atom_id res chain seq x y z
N MET A 1 30.81 -5.62 16.96
CA MET A 1 31.10 -5.46 15.53
C MET A 1 30.11 -6.30 14.76
N SER A 2 28.96 -5.71 14.43
CA SER A 2 27.94 -6.37 13.62
C SER A 2 28.19 -5.97 12.18
N THR A 3 28.68 -6.90 11.38
CA THR A 3 28.69 -6.84 9.92
C THR A 3 27.24 -6.89 9.45
N ALA A 4 26.55 -5.73 9.49
CA ALA A 4 25.38 -5.52 8.67
C ALA A 4 25.88 -5.59 7.23
N THR A 5 25.52 -6.68 6.58
CA THR A 5 25.90 -7.06 5.24
C THR A 5 25.67 -5.91 4.27
N ARG A 6 26.65 -5.71 3.41
CA ARG A 6 26.67 -4.83 2.22
C ARG A 6 25.57 -5.17 1.18
N ASN A 7 24.48 -5.81 1.60
CA ASN A 7 23.41 -6.39 0.80
C ASN A 7 22.04 -5.70 1.04
N GLU A 8 21.99 -4.66 1.86
CA GLU A 8 20.77 -3.84 2.09
C GLU A 8 20.64 -2.67 1.09
N LEU A 9 21.53 -2.61 0.08
CA LEU A 9 21.57 -1.54 -0.92
C LEU A 9 21.08 -1.97 -2.32
N ASP A 10 20.65 -3.22 -2.51
CA ASP A 10 19.89 -3.67 -3.69
C ASP A 10 18.38 -3.56 -3.41
N GLY A 11 17.98 -2.35 -3.01
CA GLY A 11 16.76 -2.00 -2.29
C GLY A 11 15.57 -2.92 -2.48
N THR A 12 15.13 -3.55 -1.38
CA THR A 12 13.86 -4.26 -1.34
C THR A 12 12.73 -3.25 -1.53
N LEU A 13 11.88 -3.49 -2.52
CA LEU A 13 10.64 -2.73 -2.69
C LEU A 13 9.52 -3.44 -1.92
N THR A 14 8.77 -2.70 -1.11
CA THR A 14 7.63 -3.22 -0.34
C THR A 14 6.36 -2.45 -0.65
N ILE A 15 5.22 -3.12 -0.68
CA ILE A 15 3.93 -2.46 -0.83
C ILE A 15 3.30 -2.24 0.55
N GLU A 16 2.92 -0.99 0.82
CA GLU A 16 2.22 -0.57 2.04
C GLU A 16 0.87 0.07 1.68
N LEU A 17 0.01 0.20 2.69
CA LEU A 17 -1.30 0.86 2.56
C LEU A 17 -1.26 2.23 3.25
N GLU A 18 -1.70 3.28 2.55
CA GLU A 18 -1.73 4.65 3.08
C GLU A 18 -3.09 5.33 2.90
N ASP A 19 -3.43 6.19 3.87
CA ASP A 19 -4.57 7.10 3.75
C ASP A 19 -4.21 8.21 2.75
N ALA A 20 -4.99 8.31 1.67
CA ALA A 20 -4.77 9.25 0.58
C ALA A 20 -4.81 10.72 1.03
N ALA A 21 -5.50 11.04 2.13
CA ALA A 21 -5.53 12.38 2.70
C ALA A 21 -4.23 12.77 3.42
N THR A 22 -3.37 11.81 3.76
CA THR A 22 -2.14 12.06 4.53
C THR A 22 -1.02 12.67 3.67
N ARG A 23 -1.03 12.47 2.34
CA ARG A 23 0.10 12.86 1.48
C ARG A 23 -0.10 14.00 0.50
N ARG A 24 -1.31 14.48 0.19
CA ARG A 24 -1.50 15.67 -0.69
C ARG A 24 -2.83 16.39 -0.39
N ALA A 25 -2.77 17.73 -0.40
CA ALA A 25 -3.85 18.68 -0.18
C ALA A 25 -4.97 18.67 -1.25
N TRP A 26 -5.47 17.49 -1.63
CA TRP A 26 -6.39 17.28 -2.75
C TRP A 26 -7.56 16.37 -2.36
N VAL A 27 -8.35 16.73 -1.35
CA VAL A 27 -9.78 16.31 -1.29
C VAL A 27 -10.62 17.41 -0.65
N SER A 28 -10.47 18.65 -1.11
CA SER A 28 -11.46 19.70 -0.85
C SER A 28 -12.49 19.68 -1.97
N THR A 29 -13.30 18.62 -2.13
CA THR A 29 -14.54 18.69 -2.95
C THR A 29 -15.50 17.48 -2.95
N LEU A 30 -15.28 16.40 -2.20
CA LEU A 30 -16.36 15.42 -1.93
C LEU A 30 -16.77 15.51 -0.46
N GLY A 31 -17.38 16.64 -0.15
CA GLY A 31 -18.06 16.85 1.11
C GLY A 31 -19.22 15.87 1.29
N LEU A 32 -19.42 15.49 2.55
CA LEU A 32 -20.74 15.28 3.13
C LEU A 32 -21.52 14.06 2.63
N LEU A 33 -20.88 12.88 2.63
CA LEU A 33 -21.56 11.63 2.99
C LEU A 33 -20.95 11.10 4.29
N ALA A 34 -21.65 11.46 5.38
CA ALA A 34 -21.42 11.18 6.79
C ALA A 34 -20.61 9.90 7.12
N GLY A 35 -19.37 10.11 7.62
CA GLY A 35 -18.87 9.48 8.83
C GLY A 35 -18.35 8.04 8.79
N MET A 36 -18.34 7.37 7.63
CA MET A 36 -18.00 5.93 7.60
C MET A 36 -16.93 5.51 6.60
N MET A 37 -16.55 6.31 5.58
CA MET A 37 -15.62 5.90 4.51
C MET A 37 -14.42 6.85 4.37
N GLN A 38 -13.22 6.30 4.18
CA GLN A 38 -11.95 6.96 3.88
C GLN A 38 -11.44 6.55 2.50
N GLN A 39 -10.59 7.40 1.90
CA GLN A 39 -9.87 7.07 0.67
C GLN A 39 -8.50 6.49 1.01
N TRP A 40 -8.19 5.34 0.45
CA TRP A 40 -6.94 4.62 0.64
C TRP A 40 -6.27 4.39 -0.71
N HIS A 41 -4.96 4.18 -0.69
CA HIS A 41 -4.20 3.71 -1.84
C HIS A 41 -3.02 2.87 -1.35
N PHE A 42 -2.45 2.08 -2.26
CA PHE A 42 -1.23 1.35 -2.03
C PHE A 42 -0.03 2.19 -2.50
N VAL A 43 1.09 2.05 -1.79
CA VAL A 43 2.36 2.69 -2.15
C VAL A 43 3.46 1.64 -2.23
N GLY A 44 4.29 1.72 -3.27
CA GLY A 44 5.53 0.96 -3.37
C GLY A 44 6.68 1.76 -2.78
N LEU A 45 7.24 1.28 -1.67
CA LEU A 45 8.36 1.90 -0.97
C LEU A 45 9.68 1.23 -1.37
N LEU A 46 10.68 2.03 -1.72
CA LEU A 46 12.06 1.57 -1.93
C LEU A 46 12.96 2.32 -0.96
N GLY A 47 13.58 1.60 -0.02
CA GLY A 47 14.41 2.23 1.02
C GLY A 47 13.68 3.28 1.86
N GLY A 48 12.36 3.14 2.02
CA GLY A 48 11.50 4.08 2.75
C GLY A 48 10.99 5.27 1.95
N GLU A 49 11.37 5.42 0.68
CA GLU A 49 10.83 6.44 -0.23
C GLU A 49 9.70 5.86 -1.09
N VAL A 50 8.60 6.60 -1.25
CA VAL A 50 7.51 6.20 -2.16
C VAL A 50 7.99 6.37 -3.60
N ARG A 51 7.94 5.28 -4.36
CA ARG A 51 8.32 5.21 -5.77
C ARG A 51 7.15 4.91 -6.69
N TYR A 52 6.11 4.26 -6.16
CA TYR A 52 4.91 3.87 -6.87
C TYR A 52 3.68 4.21 -6.04
N GLU A 53 2.60 4.63 -6.70
CA GLU A 53 1.32 4.97 -6.08
C GLU A 53 0.22 4.29 -6.91
N SER A 54 -0.69 3.55 -6.27
CA SER A 54 -1.85 2.97 -6.94
C SER A 54 -2.97 4.01 -7.13
N ASP A 55 -3.99 3.63 -7.90
CA ASP A 55 -5.28 4.30 -7.83
C ASP A 55 -5.87 4.24 -6.41
N THR A 56 -6.73 5.23 -6.12
CA THR A 56 -7.42 5.34 -4.82
C THR A 56 -8.70 4.50 -4.79
N PHE A 57 -8.97 3.86 -3.67
CA PHE A 57 -10.22 3.15 -3.40
C PHE A 57 -10.85 3.60 -2.07
N SER A 58 -12.14 3.35 -1.93
CA SER A 58 -12.89 3.70 -0.71
C SER A 58 -12.97 2.52 0.24
N ALA A 59 -12.65 2.72 1.51
CA ALA A 59 -12.85 1.71 2.56
C ALA A 59 -13.36 2.36 3.84
N PRO A 60 -14.00 1.63 4.77
CA PRO A 60 -14.53 2.23 5.97
C PRO A 60 -13.47 2.94 6.86
N TYR A 61 -13.89 3.82 7.77
CA TYR A 61 -12.96 4.55 8.67
C TYR A 61 -12.35 3.66 9.77
N SER A 62 -13.03 2.59 10.15
CA SER A 62 -12.69 1.75 11.31
C SER A 62 -11.52 0.77 11.10
N TRP A 63 -10.90 0.76 9.91
CA TRP A 63 -9.82 -0.19 9.58
C TRP A 63 -8.47 0.22 10.18
N GLY A 64 -8.30 1.48 10.62
CA GLY A 64 -7.08 1.97 11.27
C GLY A 64 -7.14 2.08 12.79
N HIS A 65 -8.33 2.22 13.40
CA HIS A 65 -8.49 2.45 14.84
C HIS A 65 -9.89 1.99 15.34
N LEU A 66 -10.09 0.70 15.57
CA LEU A 66 -11.23 0.23 16.37
C LEU A 66 -10.84 0.16 17.86
N PRO A 67 -11.68 0.65 18.79
CA PRO A 67 -11.41 0.61 20.24
C PRO A 67 -11.50 -0.80 20.86
N LEU A 68 -11.53 -1.86 20.05
CA LEU A 68 -11.72 -3.26 20.49
C LEU A 68 -10.59 -4.21 20.07
N GLY A 69 -9.44 -3.69 19.62
CA GLY A 69 -8.21 -4.48 19.45
C GLY A 69 -8.21 -5.47 18.28
N ARG A 70 -9.16 -5.38 17.34
CA ARG A 70 -9.08 -6.04 16.04
C ARG A 70 -9.00 -4.98 14.95
N THR A 71 -7.79 -4.71 14.48
CA THR A 71 -7.57 -4.06 13.19
C THR A 71 -8.14 -4.98 12.14
N MET A 72 -9.34 -4.64 11.72
CA MET A 72 -9.91 -5.23 10.53
C MET A 72 -9.00 -4.69 9.40
N LEU A 73 -8.53 -5.55 8.45
CA LEU A 73 -7.66 -5.21 7.31
C LEU A 73 -8.39 -5.23 5.94
N PRO A 74 -8.18 -4.23 5.02
CA PRO A 74 -8.84 -4.10 3.70
C PRO A 74 -9.15 -5.42 2.98
N ARG A 75 -10.38 -5.58 2.47
CA ARG A 75 -10.80 -6.68 1.59
C ARG A 75 -11.80 -6.14 0.57
N GLU A 76 -11.72 -6.67 -0.64
CA GLU A 76 -12.55 -6.28 -1.77
C GLU A 76 -14.06 -6.26 -1.45
N GLU A 77 -14.54 -7.23 -0.66
CA GLU A 77 -15.95 -7.37 -0.24
C GLU A 77 -16.56 -6.10 0.39
N TRP A 78 -15.75 -5.22 0.97
CA TRP A 78 -16.21 -3.97 1.58
C TRP A 78 -15.23 -2.80 1.35
N ALA A 79 -14.27 -2.98 0.46
CA ALA A 79 -13.43 -1.94 -0.12
C ALA A 79 -13.36 -2.15 -1.66
N PRO A 80 -14.44 -1.84 -2.40
CA PRO A 80 -14.50 -2.10 -3.84
C PRO A 80 -13.39 -1.36 -4.59
N GLY A 81 -12.73 -2.07 -5.52
CA GLY A 81 -11.62 -1.56 -6.32
C GLY A 81 -10.25 -1.68 -5.64
N MET A 82 -10.18 -2.32 -4.46
CA MET A 82 -8.91 -2.57 -3.78
C MET A 82 -8.04 -3.55 -4.56
N ASP A 83 -8.62 -4.67 -5.00
CA ASP A 83 -7.89 -5.70 -5.75
C ASP A 83 -7.42 -5.14 -7.10
N GLU A 84 -8.26 -4.34 -7.78
CA GLU A 84 -7.91 -3.68 -9.04
C GLU A 84 -6.74 -2.69 -8.85
N ALA A 85 -6.79 -1.86 -7.80
CA ALA A 85 -5.72 -0.92 -7.49
C ALA A 85 -4.40 -1.63 -7.14
N LEU A 86 -4.48 -2.73 -6.38
CA LEU A 86 -3.31 -3.53 -6.02
C LEU A 86 -2.69 -4.22 -7.24
N ASP A 87 -3.51 -4.84 -8.08
CA ASP A 87 -3.04 -5.54 -9.28
C ASP A 87 -2.47 -4.56 -10.32
N GLY A 88 -3.04 -3.35 -10.44
CA GLY A 88 -2.47 -2.26 -11.21
C GLY A 88 -1.05 -1.89 -10.74
N LEU A 89 -0.89 -1.66 -9.43
CA LEU A 89 0.40 -1.34 -8.84
C LEU A 89 1.43 -2.47 -9.04
N ARG A 90 1.03 -3.73 -8.85
CA ARG A 90 1.88 -4.90 -9.10
C ARG A 90 2.31 -4.96 -10.56
N HIS A 91 1.41 -4.66 -11.48
CA HIS A 91 1.70 -4.66 -12.90
C HIS A 91 2.75 -3.59 -13.25
N GLU A 92 2.62 -2.37 -12.72
CA GLU A 92 3.60 -1.31 -12.92
C GLU A 92 4.99 -1.68 -12.37
N ILE A 93 5.03 -2.18 -11.14
CA ILE A 93 6.27 -2.62 -10.50
C ILE A 93 6.95 -3.73 -11.34
N THR A 94 6.20 -4.73 -11.75
CA THR A 94 6.77 -5.84 -12.55
C THR A 94 7.14 -5.43 -13.98
N ALA A 95 6.42 -4.49 -14.59
CA ALA A 95 6.76 -3.91 -15.88
C ALA A 95 8.09 -3.14 -15.85
N ASP A 96 8.43 -2.54 -14.71
CA ASP A 96 9.71 -1.88 -14.45
C ASP A 96 10.88 -2.86 -14.17
N GLY A 97 10.63 -4.17 -14.25
CA GLY A 97 11.67 -5.20 -14.13
C GLY A 97 11.90 -5.69 -12.70
N TRP A 98 11.00 -5.38 -11.76
CA TRP A 98 11.02 -5.95 -10.43
C TRP A 98 10.42 -7.36 -10.41
N LEU A 99 11.03 -8.25 -9.63
CA LEU A 99 10.54 -9.62 -9.42
C LEU A 99 10.12 -9.81 -7.97
N THR A 100 8.96 -10.47 -7.78
CA THR A 100 8.49 -10.85 -6.46
C THR A 100 9.51 -11.78 -5.79
N ALA A 101 10.00 -11.35 -4.63
CA ALA A 101 10.95 -12.06 -3.78
C ALA A 101 10.26 -12.77 -2.61
N GLY A 102 9.04 -12.35 -2.25
CA GLY A 102 8.23 -12.99 -1.21
C GLY A 102 6.94 -12.23 -0.93
N HIS A 103 6.15 -12.80 -0.01
CA HIS A 103 4.90 -12.24 0.47
C HIS A 103 4.94 -12.16 2.00
N GLY A 104 4.36 -11.10 2.55
CA GLY A 104 4.14 -10.89 3.97
C GLY A 104 2.84 -11.52 4.46
N GLU A 105 2.38 -11.07 5.62
CA GLU A 105 1.16 -11.61 6.25
C GLU A 105 -0.11 -11.07 5.60
N GLN A 106 -0.03 -9.88 5.00
CA GLN A 106 -1.16 -9.24 4.32
C GLN A 106 -1.17 -9.52 2.83
N ALA A 107 -2.37 -9.51 2.25
CA ALA A 107 -2.59 -9.76 0.82
C ALA A 107 -1.84 -8.80 -0.11
N TRP A 108 -1.52 -7.59 0.36
CA TRP A 108 -0.76 -6.57 -0.39
C TRP A 108 0.72 -6.50 -0.02
N GLN A 109 1.20 -7.19 1.02
CA GLN A 109 2.59 -7.09 1.46
C GLN A 109 3.52 -7.91 0.57
N ASP A 110 3.70 -7.49 -0.67
CA ASP A 110 4.67 -8.11 -1.56
C ASP A 110 6.04 -7.46 -1.38
N HIS A 111 7.08 -8.30 -1.38
CA HIS A 111 8.46 -7.87 -1.40
C HIS A 111 9.02 -8.13 -2.80
N TYR A 112 9.72 -7.14 -3.36
CA TYR A 112 10.34 -7.25 -4.66
C TYR A 112 11.84 -7.01 -4.60
N ARG A 113 12.54 -7.62 -5.56
CA ARG A 113 13.95 -7.39 -5.85
C ARG A 113 14.11 -7.03 -7.32
N LEU A 114 15.07 -6.18 -7.64
CA LEU A 114 15.34 -5.80 -9.02
C LEU A 114 15.92 -7.00 -9.78
N ASN A 115 15.46 -7.22 -11.02
CA ASN A 115 16.04 -8.20 -11.93
C ASN A 115 17.28 -7.61 -12.62
N THR A 116 18.46 -7.81 -12.04
CA THR A 116 19.75 -7.39 -12.59
C THR A 116 20.34 -8.44 -13.54
#